data_AF-A0A3D0YZ85-F1
#
_entry.id   AF-A0A3D0YZ85-F1
#
_cell.length_a   1.000
_cell.length_b   1.000
_cell.length_c   1.000
_cell.angle_alpha   90.00
_cell.angle_beta   90.00
_cell.angle_gamma   90.00
#
_symmetry.space_group_name_H-M   'P 1'
#
loop_
_entity.id
_entity.type
_entity.pdbx_description
1 polymer ?
#
loop_
_entity_poly.entity_id
_entity_poly.type
_entity_poly.pdbx_seq_one_letter_code
_entity_poly.pdbx_strand_id
1 'polypeptide(L)'
;DLAPKTRGGGEPVQEFLQRHYLAAIQQVAWRLRGLQHVLGYDTMNEPLPGYIGCGDLTAPPGRLTLGACPTPLQAMALGDGIPQAVVSWRLGRLGFRRDGAILLNQERQRAWRDGVECIWREHGVWDRDPAGAPRLLRPDHFRRVDESEVEFGQDYYRPFANRFAAAIRAAHPGAVIFLETEPGGLPPRWGPGDAENVAFAPHWYDVSVLVARRYSPFLAVDNHRGRVIAGLPGKIRKSFAEQLALFRRGAGERLGDVPVVLGEFGVPFDLPDRTAYRRGDLRVPERALDRSFQAIEANLLDSALWNYAADNTNDRGDRWNGEDLSIFSRDQQTTPADLNSGGRALRAAVRPYPRATAGQARRLRFDPRSRRFEFSFIPDPQLVAPTEIFVPDLQYPQGYRVEASGGTWQADRDAQLLRYWPSDERREHTLRISP
;
A
#
# COMPACT_ATOMS: atom_id res chain seq x y z
N ASP A 1 -24.73 -13.67 6.08
CA ASP A 1 -24.90 -14.79 5.13
C ASP A 1 -23.98 -15.98 5.44
N LEU A 2 -22.68 -15.78 5.62
CA LEU A 2 -21.69 -16.86 5.76
C LEU A 2 -21.58 -17.45 7.17
N ALA A 3 -21.95 -16.67 8.21
CA ALA A 3 -21.97 -17.10 9.60
C ALA A 3 -23.25 -16.66 10.34
N PRO A 4 -24.45 -17.05 9.88
CA PRO A 4 -25.74 -16.54 10.38
C PRO A 4 -26.04 -16.82 11.86
N LYS A 5 -25.43 -17.86 12.46
CA LYS A 5 -25.59 -18.18 13.89
C LYS A 5 -24.69 -17.33 14.78
N THR A 6 -23.65 -16.72 14.23
CA THR A 6 -22.69 -15.93 15.01
C THR A 6 -23.23 -14.54 15.30
N ARG A 7 -23.42 -14.23 16.58
CA ARG A 7 -24.02 -12.97 17.06
C ARG A 7 -23.14 -12.29 18.09
N GLY A 8 -23.17 -10.95 18.13
CA GLY A 8 -22.58 -10.12 19.17
C GLY A 8 -23.63 -9.14 19.68
N GLY A 9 -23.80 -8.99 20.99
CA GLY A 9 -24.79 -8.05 21.56
C GLY A 9 -26.25 -8.28 21.10
N GLY A 10 -26.60 -9.50 20.67
CA GLY A 10 -27.94 -9.84 20.17
C GLY A 10 -28.16 -9.61 18.67
N GLU A 11 -27.21 -9.07 17.92
CA GLU A 11 -27.29 -8.83 16.46
C GLU A 11 -26.27 -9.69 15.68
N PRO A 12 -26.39 -9.83 14.34
CA PRO A 12 -25.38 -10.52 13.54
C PRO A 12 -23.97 -9.94 13.78
N VAL A 13 -22.96 -10.81 13.90
CA VAL A 13 -21.60 -10.39 14.27
C VAL A 13 -21.00 -9.35 13.31
N GLN A 14 -21.35 -9.42 12.02
CA GLN A 14 -20.94 -8.42 11.02
C GLN A 14 -21.43 -7.03 11.38
N GLU A 15 -22.72 -6.89 11.70
CA GLU A 15 -23.31 -5.60 12.07
C GLU A 15 -22.73 -5.09 13.38
N PHE A 16 -22.58 -5.97 14.38
CA PHE A 16 -21.96 -5.61 15.65
C PHE A 16 -20.56 -5.03 15.43
N LEU A 17 -19.67 -5.74 14.74
CA LEU A 17 -18.28 -5.31 14.56
C LEU A 17 -18.17 -4.06 13.69
N GLN A 18 -18.86 -4.02 12.54
CA GLN A 18 -18.81 -2.86 11.65
C GLN A 18 -19.38 -1.62 12.34
N ARG A 19 -20.51 -1.71 13.04
CA ARG A 19 -21.10 -0.57 13.76
C ARG A 19 -20.14 0.02 14.80
N HIS A 20 -19.44 -0.82 15.58
CA HIS A 20 -18.48 -0.33 16.56
C HIS A 20 -17.23 0.26 15.91
N TYR A 21 -16.72 -0.34 14.83
CA TYR A 21 -15.61 0.22 14.06
C TYR A 21 -15.95 1.61 13.50
N LEU A 22 -17.10 1.73 12.83
CA LEU A 22 -17.58 3.00 12.27
C LEU A 22 -17.76 4.06 13.36
N ALA A 23 -18.36 3.69 14.50
CA ALA A 23 -18.52 4.61 15.63
C ALA A 23 -17.16 5.09 16.19
N ALA A 24 -16.15 4.20 16.26
CA ALA A 24 -14.82 4.56 16.73
C ALA A 24 -14.13 5.57 15.80
N ILE A 25 -14.10 5.31 14.48
CA ILE A 25 -13.47 6.23 13.52
C ILE A 25 -14.27 7.53 13.41
N GLN A 26 -15.59 7.50 13.57
CA GLN A 26 -16.41 8.71 13.64
C GLN A 26 -16.01 9.63 14.80
N GLN A 27 -15.58 9.10 15.95
CA GLN A 27 -15.03 9.93 17.03
C GLN A 27 -13.73 10.63 16.63
N VAL A 28 -12.86 9.95 15.87
CA VAL A 28 -11.65 10.55 15.30
C VAL A 28 -12.03 11.67 14.33
N ALA A 29 -12.98 11.41 13.43
CA ALA A 29 -13.45 12.42 12.48
C ALA A 29 -14.05 13.63 13.18
N TRP A 30 -14.86 13.40 14.22
CA TRP A 30 -15.41 14.46 15.05
C TRP A 30 -14.30 15.27 15.71
N ARG A 31 -13.28 14.64 16.28
CA ARG A 31 -12.18 15.34 16.95
C ARG A 31 -11.33 16.20 16.01
N LEU A 32 -11.18 15.76 14.77
CA LEU A 32 -10.35 16.41 13.75
C LEU A 32 -11.14 17.40 12.86
N ARG A 33 -12.48 17.45 13.00
CA ARG A 33 -13.33 18.34 12.21
C ARG A 33 -12.88 19.81 12.38
N GLY A 34 -12.79 20.53 11.26
CA GLY A 34 -12.36 21.94 11.24
C GLY A 34 -10.86 22.17 11.15
N LEU A 35 -10.02 21.13 11.26
CA LEU A 35 -8.59 21.25 10.94
C LEU A 35 -8.40 21.29 9.42
N GLN A 36 -7.94 22.44 8.91
CA GLN A 36 -7.85 22.72 7.47
C GLN A 36 -6.93 21.78 6.67
N HIS A 37 -6.04 21.05 7.35
CA HIS A 37 -5.06 20.16 6.71
C HIS A 37 -5.42 18.68 6.82
N VAL A 38 -6.60 18.35 7.35
CA VAL A 38 -7.13 16.98 7.34
C VAL A 38 -7.92 16.80 6.05
N LEU A 39 -7.31 16.16 5.06
CA LEU A 39 -7.91 15.93 3.75
C LEU A 39 -9.09 14.94 3.81
N GLY A 40 -8.97 13.92 4.64
CA GLY A 40 -9.90 12.80 4.62
C GLY A 40 -9.51 11.67 5.55
N TYR A 41 -10.15 10.52 5.35
CA TYR A 41 -9.99 9.33 6.18
C TYR A 41 -9.91 8.08 5.29
N ASP A 42 -8.96 7.22 5.61
CA ASP A 42 -8.92 5.89 5.02
C ASP A 42 -9.95 4.98 5.69
N THR A 43 -10.65 4.21 4.85
CA THR A 43 -11.60 3.19 5.27
C THR A 43 -10.98 2.13 6.18
N MET A 44 -9.85 1.55 5.77
CA MET A 44 -9.15 0.48 6.47
C MET A 44 -7.87 0.13 5.72
N ASN A 45 -6.75 0.01 6.45
CA ASN A 45 -5.51 -0.48 5.89
C ASN A 45 -5.64 -1.92 5.34
N GLU A 46 -5.35 -2.11 4.06
CA GLU A 46 -5.28 -3.41 3.38
C GLU A 46 -6.45 -4.36 3.70
N PRO A 47 -7.70 -4.04 3.33
CA PRO A 47 -8.85 -4.88 3.63
C PRO A 47 -8.72 -6.24 2.93
N LEU A 48 -8.60 -7.31 3.72
CA LEU A 48 -8.45 -8.68 3.22
C LEU A 48 -9.80 -9.44 3.18
N PRO A 49 -10.01 -10.32 2.18
CA PRO A 49 -11.26 -11.08 2.05
C PRO A 49 -11.41 -12.20 3.08
N GLY A 50 -10.35 -12.57 3.78
CA GLY A 50 -10.32 -13.79 4.59
C GLY A 50 -10.62 -15.01 3.72
N TYR A 51 -11.72 -15.71 4.01
CA TYR A 51 -12.18 -16.84 3.18
C TYR A 51 -13.25 -16.46 2.15
N ILE A 52 -13.76 -15.23 2.14
CA ILE A 52 -14.81 -14.80 1.21
C ILE A 52 -14.30 -14.94 -0.24
N GLY A 53 -15.04 -15.66 -1.08
CA GLY A 53 -14.66 -16.00 -2.44
C GLY A 53 -13.66 -17.16 -2.57
N CYS A 54 -13.26 -17.82 -1.48
CA CYS A 54 -12.33 -18.95 -1.52
C CYS A 54 -12.96 -20.16 -2.22
N GLY A 55 -12.37 -20.56 -3.35
CA GLY A 55 -12.89 -21.64 -4.19
C GLY A 55 -12.45 -23.06 -3.78
N ASP A 56 -11.43 -23.20 -2.93
CA ASP A 56 -10.95 -24.50 -2.44
C ASP A 56 -10.42 -24.39 -1.01
N LEU A 57 -11.15 -24.98 -0.06
CA LEU A 57 -10.80 -24.98 1.36
C LEU A 57 -9.71 -26.01 1.73
N THR A 58 -9.25 -26.80 0.76
CA THR A 58 -8.19 -27.80 0.90
C THR A 58 -6.88 -27.38 0.24
N ALA A 59 -6.82 -26.17 -0.32
CA ALA A 59 -5.61 -25.56 -0.86
C ALA A 59 -5.28 -24.25 -0.12
N PRO A 60 -3.99 -23.82 -0.07
CA PRO A 60 -3.63 -22.51 0.46
C PRO A 60 -4.30 -21.38 -0.36
N PRO A 61 -4.99 -20.40 0.27
CA PRO A 61 -5.81 -19.43 -0.43
C PRO A 61 -5.03 -18.21 -0.95
N GLY A 62 -3.78 -18.04 -0.53
CA GLY A 62 -2.98 -16.83 -0.77
C GLY A 62 -1.94 -16.95 -1.89
N ARG A 63 -1.61 -15.80 -2.51
CA ARG A 63 -0.56 -15.71 -3.56
C ARG A 63 0.86 -15.70 -3.00
N LEU A 64 1.03 -15.30 -1.75
CA LEU A 64 2.31 -15.26 -1.04
C LEU A 64 2.35 -16.39 0.00
N THR A 65 3.20 -17.39 -0.22
CA THR A 65 3.38 -18.51 0.72
C THR A 65 4.80 -18.52 1.28
N LEU A 66 4.94 -18.21 2.57
CA LEU A 66 6.22 -18.24 3.28
C LEU A 66 6.01 -18.83 4.68
N GLY A 67 6.87 -19.77 5.07
CA GLY A 67 6.71 -20.56 6.28
C GLY A 67 5.54 -21.55 6.16
N ALA A 68 4.99 -21.94 7.31
CA ALA A 68 3.85 -22.87 7.36
C ALA A 68 2.56 -22.17 6.89
N CYS A 69 1.99 -22.64 5.78
CA CYS A 69 0.78 -22.07 5.19
C CYS A 69 -0.36 -23.10 5.22
N PRO A 70 -1.20 -23.12 6.27
CA PRO A 70 -2.32 -24.05 6.35
C PRO A 70 -3.37 -23.74 5.28
N THR A 71 -4.04 -24.77 4.80
CA THR A 71 -5.30 -24.61 4.04
C THR A 71 -6.40 -24.08 4.96
N PRO A 72 -7.51 -23.52 4.44
CA PRO A 72 -8.62 -23.08 5.28
C PRO A 72 -9.13 -24.18 6.22
N LEU A 73 -9.30 -25.42 5.72
CA LEU A 73 -9.70 -26.56 6.55
C LEU A 73 -8.66 -26.86 7.65
N GLN A 74 -7.36 -26.83 7.32
CA GLN A 74 -6.30 -27.04 8.30
C GLN A 74 -6.29 -25.93 9.36
N ALA A 75 -6.48 -24.67 8.98
CA ALA A 75 -6.55 -23.55 9.91
C ALA A 75 -7.73 -23.69 10.88
N MET A 76 -8.90 -24.11 10.38
CA MET A 76 -10.07 -24.39 11.23
C MET A 76 -9.81 -25.54 12.21
N ALA A 77 -9.23 -26.64 11.72
CA ALA A 77 -8.89 -27.81 12.54
C ALA A 77 -7.84 -27.48 13.60
N LEU A 78 -6.80 -26.71 13.24
CA LEU A 78 -5.79 -26.20 14.17
C LEU A 78 -6.43 -25.36 15.27
N GLY A 79 -7.35 -24.45 14.91
CA GLY A 79 -8.09 -23.64 15.88
C GLY A 79 -8.96 -24.46 16.84
N ASP A 80 -9.41 -25.64 16.43
CA ASP A 80 -10.17 -26.56 17.28
C ASP A 80 -9.30 -27.60 18.03
N GLY A 81 -7.98 -27.40 18.07
CA GLY A 81 -7.05 -28.24 18.83
C GLY A 81 -6.65 -29.55 18.11
N ILE A 82 -6.91 -29.65 16.81
CA ILE A 82 -6.53 -30.83 16.01
C ILE A 82 -5.18 -30.55 15.34
N PRO A 83 -4.09 -31.27 15.69
CA PRO A 83 -2.78 -31.07 15.07
C PRO A 83 -2.84 -31.30 13.55
N GLN A 84 -2.16 -30.46 12.76
CA GLN A 84 -2.13 -30.57 11.30
C GLN A 84 -0.71 -30.58 10.77
N ALA A 85 -0.43 -31.49 9.82
CA ALA A 85 0.79 -31.45 9.02
C ALA A 85 0.62 -30.41 7.90
N VAL A 86 1.22 -29.24 8.10
CA VAL A 86 1.07 -28.08 7.21
C VAL A 86 2.29 -27.96 6.31
N VAL A 87 2.05 -27.72 5.02
CA VAL A 87 3.13 -27.48 4.06
C VAL A 87 3.86 -26.18 4.42
N SER A 88 5.18 -26.27 4.55
CA SER A 88 6.03 -25.10 4.72
C SER A 88 6.60 -24.66 3.37
N TRP A 89 6.75 -23.35 3.17
CA TRP A 89 7.27 -22.73 1.96
C TRP A 89 8.46 -21.86 2.30
N ARG A 90 9.44 -21.80 1.40
CA ARG A 90 10.57 -20.87 1.52
C ARG A 90 10.84 -20.13 0.23
N LEU A 91 11.39 -18.94 0.37
CA LEU A 91 11.88 -18.19 -0.77
C LEU A 91 13.26 -18.71 -1.21
N GLY A 92 13.29 -19.34 -2.39
CA GLY A 92 14.52 -19.74 -3.08
C GLY A 92 15.08 -18.63 -3.98
N ARG A 93 16.18 -18.92 -4.68
CA ARG A 93 16.81 -17.96 -5.62
C ARG A 93 15.95 -17.65 -6.85
N LEU A 94 15.04 -18.56 -7.23
CA LEU A 94 14.17 -18.47 -8.42
C LEU A 94 12.68 -18.29 -8.07
N GLY A 95 12.34 -18.08 -6.79
CA GLY A 95 10.95 -17.96 -6.32
C GLY A 95 10.64 -18.88 -5.14
N PHE A 96 9.36 -18.92 -4.77
CA PHE A 96 8.86 -19.75 -3.66
C PHE A 96 8.92 -21.23 -4.03
N ARG A 97 9.37 -22.05 -3.07
CA ARG A 97 9.37 -23.51 -3.20
C ARG A 97 8.93 -24.16 -1.90
N ARG A 98 8.27 -25.32 -2.04
CA ARG A 98 7.92 -26.18 -0.91
C ARG A 98 9.17 -26.60 -0.14
N ASP A 99 9.09 -26.52 1.19
CA ASP A 99 10.14 -26.85 2.15
C ASP A 99 9.63 -27.88 3.18
N GLY A 100 9.08 -28.97 2.67
CA GLY A 100 8.55 -30.06 3.50
C GLY A 100 7.18 -29.75 4.11
N ALA A 101 6.89 -30.42 5.23
CA ALA A 101 5.71 -30.23 6.04
C ALA A 101 6.10 -30.16 7.53
N ILE A 102 5.41 -29.33 8.29
CA ILE A 102 5.63 -29.11 9.72
C ILE A 102 4.34 -29.49 10.45
N LEU A 103 4.46 -30.27 11.53
CA LEU A 103 3.33 -30.60 12.40
C LEU A 103 3.08 -29.44 13.37
N LEU A 104 1.95 -28.75 13.19
CA LEU A 104 1.53 -27.62 14.02
C LEU A 104 0.55 -28.06 15.12
N ASN A 105 0.51 -27.27 16.21
CA ASN A 105 -0.38 -27.43 17.37
C ASN A 105 -0.30 -28.81 18.05
N GLN A 106 0.91 -29.30 18.31
CA GLN A 106 1.14 -30.61 18.94
C GLN A 106 0.56 -30.68 20.37
N GLU A 107 0.47 -29.54 21.05
CA GLU A 107 -0.12 -29.41 22.38
C GLU A 107 -1.66 -29.40 22.37
N ARG A 108 -2.29 -29.47 21.18
CA ARG A 108 -3.75 -29.54 21.01
C ARG A 108 -4.50 -28.37 21.64
N GLN A 109 -3.86 -27.20 21.66
CA GLN A 109 -4.47 -25.99 22.21
C GLN A 109 -5.64 -25.53 21.32
N ARG A 110 -6.73 -25.10 21.93
CA ARG A 110 -7.88 -24.56 21.22
C ARG A 110 -7.81 -23.03 21.20
N ALA A 111 -8.15 -22.43 20.06
CA ALA A 111 -8.40 -20.99 19.95
C ALA A 111 -9.75 -20.58 20.58
N TRP A 112 -10.62 -21.55 20.82
CA TRP A 112 -11.96 -21.36 21.40
C TRP A 112 -11.95 -21.59 22.90
N ARG A 113 -12.76 -20.83 23.64
CA ARG A 113 -13.00 -21.03 25.07
C ARG A 113 -13.62 -22.41 25.34
N ASP A 114 -13.51 -22.86 26.58
CA ASP A 114 -14.17 -24.09 27.03
C ASP A 114 -15.69 -24.02 26.79
N GLY A 115 -16.24 -25.10 26.26
CA GLY A 115 -17.65 -25.18 25.88
C GLY A 115 -18.04 -24.40 24.62
N VAL A 116 -17.12 -23.66 23.99
CA VAL A 116 -17.39 -22.94 22.73
C VAL A 116 -16.92 -23.77 21.54
N GLU A 117 -17.83 -24.02 20.60
CA GLU A 117 -17.53 -24.73 19.35
C GLU A 117 -16.87 -23.80 18.32
N CYS A 118 -16.07 -24.38 17.43
CA CYS A 118 -15.56 -23.65 16.27
C CYS A 118 -16.72 -23.10 15.44
N ILE A 119 -16.71 -21.79 15.16
CA ILE A 119 -17.75 -21.09 14.38
C ILE A 119 -18.06 -21.86 13.09
N TRP A 120 -17.05 -22.27 12.32
CA TRP A 120 -17.28 -22.94 11.04
C TRP A 120 -17.79 -24.37 11.19
N ARG A 121 -17.51 -25.04 12.31
CA ARG A 121 -18.07 -26.35 12.62
C ARG A 121 -19.53 -26.25 13.06
N GLU A 122 -19.87 -25.25 13.90
CA GLU A 122 -21.26 -24.92 14.28
C GLU A 122 -22.13 -24.61 13.05
N HIS A 123 -21.52 -24.02 12.02
CA HIS A 123 -22.17 -23.73 10.75
C HIS A 123 -22.23 -24.94 9.81
N GLY A 124 -21.54 -26.05 10.09
CA GLY A 124 -21.52 -27.24 9.22
C GLY A 124 -20.64 -27.07 7.98
N VAL A 125 -19.60 -26.23 8.04
CA VAL A 125 -18.60 -26.12 6.97
C VAL A 125 -17.72 -27.37 6.94
N TRP A 126 -17.33 -27.86 8.11
CA TRP A 126 -16.52 -29.05 8.32
C TRP A 126 -16.92 -29.74 9.63
N ASP A 127 -16.52 -31.00 9.81
CA ASP A 127 -16.66 -31.73 11.07
C ASP A 127 -15.53 -32.77 11.20
N ARG A 128 -15.50 -33.54 12.29
CA ARG A 128 -14.59 -34.66 12.49
C ARG A 128 -15.15 -35.93 11.85
N ASP A 129 -14.30 -36.71 11.21
CA ASP A 129 -14.64 -38.08 10.83
C ASP A 129 -14.60 -39.01 12.07
N PRO A 130 -14.99 -40.30 11.93
CA PRO A 130 -14.95 -41.25 13.06
C PRO A 130 -13.55 -41.46 13.67
N ALA A 131 -12.48 -41.16 12.94
CA ALA A 131 -11.11 -41.22 13.43
C ALA A 131 -10.65 -39.91 14.11
N GLY A 132 -11.50 -38.89 14.13
CA GLY A 132 -11.22 -37.58 14.71
C GLY A 132 -10.48 -36.62 13.76
N ALA A 133 -10.30 -36.97 12.49
CA ALA A 133 -9.65 -36.14 11.49
C ALA A 133 -10.63 -35.12 10.88
N PRO A 134 -10.18 -33.93 10.45
CA PRO A 134 -11.06 -32.93 9.87
C PRO A 134 -11.57 -33.37 8.49
N ARG A 135 -12.88 -33.30 8.30
CA ARG A 135 -13.59 -33.63 7.06
C ARG A 135 -14.44 -32.43 6.63
N LEU A 136 -14.22 -31.98 5.41
CA LEU A 136 -15.00 -30.90 4.81
C LEU A 136 -16.42 -31.38 4.47
N LEU A 137 -17.44 -30.58 4.79
CA LEU A 137 -18.84 -30.89 4.53
C LEU A 137 -19.43 -29.99 3.45
N ARG A 138 -19.03 -28.71 3.41
CA ARG A 138 -19.49 -27.73 2.42
C ARG A 138 -18.30 -27.01 1.78
N PRO A 139 -17.75 -27.54 0.68
CA PRO A 139 -16.55 -26.98 0.05
C PRO A 139 -16.76 -25.57 -0.53
N ASP A 140 -17.95 -25.28 -1.04
CA ASP A 140 -18.28 -23.98 -1.66
C ASP A 140 -18.79 -22.93 -0.67
N HIS A 141 -18.74 -23.18 0.65
CA HIS A 141 -19.38 -22.35 1.68
C HIS A 141 -19.04 -20.87 1.59
N PHE A 142 -17.79 -20.52 1.28
CA PHE A 142 -17.37 -19.12 1.15
C PHE A 142 -17.32 -18.62 -0.28
N ARG A 143 -17.48 -19.51 -1.26
CA ARG A 143 -17.52 -19.16 -2.69
C ARG A 143 -18.90 -18.65 -3.08
N ARG A 144 -19.96 -19.17 -2.45
CA ARG A 144 -21.35 -18.91 -2.84
C ARG A 144 -22.29 -18.57 -1.69
N VAL A 145 -23.24 -17.69 -1.96
CA VAL A 145 -24.42 -17.40 -1.12
C VAL A 145 -25.65 -17.50 -2.02
N ASP A 146 -26.65 -18.30 -1.63
CA ASP A 146 -27.90 -18.51 -2.38
C ASP A 146 -27.68 -18.69 -3.89
N GLU A 147 -26.79 -19.65 -4.24
CA GLU A 147 -26.34 -20.02 -5.60
C GLU A 147 -25.44 -19.01 -6.34
N SER A 148 -25.34 -17.79 -5.86
CA SER A 148 -24.52 -16.74 -6.48
C SER A 148 -23.08 -16.80 -5.99
N GLU A 149 -22.10 -16.63 -6.89
CA GLU A 149 -20.71 -16.42 -6.48
C GLU A 149 -20.58 -15.06 -5.81
N VAL A 150 -19.76 -15.00 -4.76
CA VAL A 150 -19.55 -13.76 -4.01
C VAL A 150 -18.15 -13.19 -4.25
N GLU A 151 -18.07 -11.87 -4.40
CA GLU A 151 -16.85 -11.10 -4.54
C GLU A 151 -16.69 -10.16 -3.34
N PHE A 152 -15.65 -10.37 -2.53
CA PHE A 152 -15.41 -9.57 -1.32
C PHE A 152 -15.48 -8.06 -1.57
N GLY A 153 -14.77 -7.59 -2.60
CA GLY A 153 -14.72 -6.17 -2.96
C GLY A 153 -16.11 -5.59 -3.23
N GLN A 154 -16.90 -6.31 -4.03
CA GLN A 154 -18.18 -5.83 -4.55
C GLN A 154 -19.34 -6.02 -3.57
N ASP A 155 -19.41 -7.18 -2.91
CA ASP A 155 -20.57 -7.57 -2.12
C ASP A 155 -20.44 -7.21 -0.63
N TYR A 156 -19.22 -7.02 -0.12
CA TYR A 156 -18.99 -6.77 1.30
C TYR A 156 -18.23 -5.48 1.57
N TYR A 157 -17.12 -5.24 0.88
CA TYR A 157 -16.31 -4.04 1.09
C TYR A 157 -17.00 -2.78 0.57
N ARG A 158 -17.58 -2.81 -0.64
CA ARG A 158 -18.33 -1.67 -1.19
C ARG A 158 -19.47 -1.18 -0.27
N PRO A 159 -20.38 -2.04 0.22
CA PRO A 159 -21.38 -1.60 1.19
C PRO A 159 -20.78 -1.03 2.48
N PHE A 160 -19.71 -1.64 2.99
CA PHE A 160 -18.99 -1.12 4.16
C PHE A 160 -18.42 0.28 3.91
N ALA A 161 -17.72 0.49 2.78
CA ALA A 161 -17.13 1.78 2.42
C ALA A 161 -18.18 2.89 2.29
N ASN A 162 -19.36 2.58 1.76
CA ASN A 162 -20.49 3.53 1.72
C ASN A 162 -21.01 3.89 3.12
N ARG A 163 -21.16 2.90 4.01
CA ARG A 163 -21.53 3.15 5.41
C ARG A 163 -20.47 3.95 6.14
N PHE A 164 -19.20 3.68 5.86
CA PHE A 164 -18.06 4.44 6.37
C PHE A 164 -18.12 5.89 5.93
N ALA A 165 -18.27 6.14 4.63
CA ALA A 165 -18.40 7.50 4.09
C ALA A 165 -19.56 8.27 4.76
N ALA A 166 -20.72 7.65 4.91
CA ALA A 166 -21.87 8.25 5.58
C ALA A 166 -21.58 8.58 7.06
N ALA A 167 -20.98 7.65 7.81
CA ALA A 167 -20.64 7.85 9.22
C ALA A 167 -19.62 8.98 9.41
N ILE A 168 -18.56 9.00 8.60
CA ILE A 168 -17.53 10.05 8.64
C ILE A 168 -18.11 11.41 8.27
N ARG A 169 -18.92 11.48 7.22
CA ARG A 169 -19.49 12.76 6.74
C ARG A 169 -20.55 13.34 7.64
N ALA A 170 -21.17 12.53 8.50
CA ALA A 170 -21.98 13.05 9.60
C ALA A 170 -21.17 13.91 10.59
N ALA A 171 -19.85 13.68 10.70
CA ALA A 171 -18.94 14.46 11.55
C ALA A 171 -18.07 15.47 10.77
N HIS A 172 -17.67 15.14 9.54
CA HIS A 172 -16.83 15.95 8.67
C HIS A 172 -17.35 15.90 7.21
N PRO A 173 -18.33 16.76 6.84
CA PRO A 173 -19.04 16.66 5.55
C PRO A 173 -18.17 16.71 4.28
N GLY A 174 -17.09 17.49 4.30
CA GLY A 174 -16.19 17.66 3.15
C GLY A 174 -15.07 16.62 3.04
N ALA A 175 -15.00 15.64 3.94
CA ALA A 175 -13.90 14.68 3.97
C ALA A 175 -13.83 13.83 2.69
N VAL A 176 -12.63 13.74 2.12
CA VAL A 176 -12.31 12.72 1.13
C VAL A 176 -12.31 11.35 1.82
N ILE A 177 -12.88 10.34 1.17
CA ILE A 177 -12.83 8.96 1.67
C ILE A 177 -11.83 8.19 0.81
N PHE A 178 -10.74 7.74 1.42
CA PHE A 178 -9.72 6.96 0.75
C PHE A 178 -10.16 5.49 0.76
N LEU A 179 -10.24 4.91 -0.43
CA LEU A 179 -10.63 3.52 -0.65
C LEU A 179 -9.37 2.70 -0.88
N GLU A 180 -9.09 1.80 0.05
CA GLU A 180 -8.00 0.83 -0.07
C GLU A 180 -8.48 -0.51 -0.64
N THR A 181 -7.53 -1.36 -1.00
CA THR A 181 -7.73 -2.78 -1.34
C THR A 181 -6.57 -3.59 -0.75
N GLU A 182 -6.62 -4.92 -0.87
CA GLU A 182 -5.39 -5.71 -0.74
C GLU A 182 -4.26 -5.14 -1.65
N PRO A 183 -2.98 -5.29 -1.27
CA PRO A 183 -1.87 -4.79 -2.07
C PRO A 183 -1.91 -5.28 -3.52
N GLY A 184 -1.91 -4.34 -4.47
CA GLY A 184 -2.03 -4.65 -5.90
C GLY A 184 -3.45 -4.96 -6.40
N GLY A 185 -4.47 -4.87 -5.55
CA GLY A 185 -5.88 -5.05 -5.89
C GLY A 185 -6.45 -3.93 -6.75
N LEU A 186 -7.56 -4.21 -7.43
CA LEU A 186 -8.38 -3.20 -8.12
C LEU A 186 -9.60 -2.88 -7.27
N PRO A 187 -10.11 -1.63 -7.32
CA PRO A 187 -11.26 -1.26 -6.52
C PRO A 187 -12.53 -1.99 -7.00
N PRO A 188 -13.57 -2.08 -6.15
CA PRO A 188 -14.92 -2.46 -6.57
C PRO A 188 -15.51 -1.49 -7.60
N ARG A 189 -16.67 -1.84 -8.18
CA ARG A 189 -17.38 -0.99 -9.13
C ARG A 189 -18.38 -0.09 -8.42
N TRP A 190 -18.20 1.21 -8.57
CA TRP A 190 -19.12 2.25 -8.12
C TRP A 190 -20.23 2.48 -9.14
N GLY A 191 -21.38 2.88 -8.63
CA GLY A 191 -22.55 3.32 -9.39
C GLY A 191 -23.17 4.57 -8.77
N PRO A 192 -24.29 5.06 -9.34
CA PRO A 192 -24.87 6.36 -8.98
C PRO A 192 -25.33 6.53 -7.52
N GLY A 193 -25.50 5.43 -6.79
CA GLY A 193 -25.90 5.45 -5.37
C GLY A 193 -24.74 5.35 -4.38
N ASP A 194 -23.50 5.22 -4.86
CA ASP A 194 -22.33 5.14 -4.00
C ASP A 194 -21.80 6.53 -3.61
N ALA A 195 -20.98 6.55 -2.56
CA ALA A 195 -20.40 7.77 -2.03
C ALA A 195 -19.52 8.49 -3.08
N GLU A 196 -19.81 9.78 -3.28
CA GLU A 196 -18.98 10.71 -4.05
C GLU A 196 -17.76 11.19 -3.23
N ASN A 197 -16.91 12.05 -3.80
CA ASN A 197 -15.72 12.62 -3.13
C ASN A 197 -14.82 11.55 -2.46
N VAL A 198 -14.52 10.51 -3.24
CA VAL A 198 -13.61 9.42 -2.85
C VAL A 198 -12.28 9.57 -3.58
N ALA A 199 -11.23 8.96 -3.04
CA ALA A 199 -9.95 8.76 -3.73
C ALA A 199 -9.57 7.29 -3.62
N PHE A 200 -8.92 6.74 -4.65
CA PHE A 200 -8.40 5.38 -4.60
C PHE A 200 -6.98 5.39 -4.00
N ALA A 201 -6.75 4.59 -2.96
CA ALA A 201 -5.53 4.59 -2.16
C ALA A 201 -4.77 3.25 -2.19
N PRO A 202 -4.37 2.70 -3.35
CA PRO A 202 -3.74 1.39 -3.41
C PRO A 202 -2.35 1.38 -2.78
N HIS A 203 -1.92 0.19 -2.34
CA HIS A 203 -0.54 -0.07 -1.93
C HIS A 203 0.24 -0.79 -3.03
N TRP A 204 1.52 -0.48 -3.16
CA TRP A 204 2.42 -1.17 -4.08
C TRP A 204 3.84 -1.28 -3.54
N TYR A 205 4.36 -2.50 -3.58
CA TYR A 205 5.74 -2.80 -3.21
C TYR A 205 6.45 -3.58 -4.30
N ASP A 206 7.75 -3.36 -4.43
CA ASP A 206 8.60 -4.31 -5.13
C ASP A 206 8.75 -5.57 -4.27
N VAL A 207 7.90 -6.58 -4.50
CA VAL A 207 7.83 -7.81 -3.69
C VAL A 207 9.17 -8.54 -3.64
N SER A 208 9.99 -8.43 -4.70
CA SER A 208 11.32 -9.04 -4.71
C SER A 208 12.24 -8.39 -3.69
N VAL A 209 12.17 -7.06 -3.52
CA VAL A 209 12.95 -6.33 -2.53
C VAL A 209 12.33 -6.48 -1.14
N LEU A 210 11.01 -6.35 -1.03
CA LEU A 210 10.29 -6.43 0.25
C LEU A 210 10.45 -7.80 0.91
N VAL A 211 10.17 -8.89 0.18
CA VAL A 211 10.14 -10.24 0.76
C VAL A 211 11.52 -10.90 0.74
N ALA A 212 12.25 -10.80 -0.38
CA ALA A 212 13.57 -11.44 -0.48
C ALA A 212 14.68 -10.68 0.23
N ARG A 213 14.41 -9.43 0.62
CA ARG A 213 15.39 -8.49 1.15
C ARG A 213 16.63 -8.39 0.26
N ARG A 214 16.45 -8.44 -1.06
CA ARG A 214 17.53 -8.38 -2.06
C ARG A 214 17.18 -7.44 -3.20
N TYR A 215 18.13 -6.57 -3.54
CA TYR A 215 18.02 -5.71 -4.70
C TYR A 215 18.90 -6.22 -5.85
N SER A 216 18.31 -6.28 -7.04
CA SER A 216 19.04 -6.50 -8.30
C SER A 216 18.64 -5.43 -9.32
N PRO A 217 19.59 -4.78 -10.01
CA PRO A 217 19.27 -3.88 -11.10
C PRO A 217 18.75 -4.60 -12.36
N PHE A 218 18.88 -5.94 -12.42
CA PHE A 218 18.54 -6.75 -13.59
C PHE A 218 17.43 -7.77 -13.38
N LEU A 219 16.94 -7.91 -12.14
CA LEU A 219 15.88 -8.83 -11.76
C LEU A 219 14.85 -8.12 -10.88
N ALA A 220 13.58 -8.37 -11.16
CA ALA A 220 12.42 -7.93 -10.37
C ALA A 220 11.23 -8.88 -10.62
N VAL A 221 10.09 -8.60 -10.00
CA VAL A 221 8.83 -9.34 -10.21
C VAL A 221 7.75 -8.38 -10.68
N ASP A 222 6.99 -8.83 -11.69
CA ASP A 222 5.69 -8.25 -12.03
C ASP A 222 4.66 -8.87 -11.10
N ASN A 223 4.25 -8.12 -10.07
CA ASN A 223 3.36 -8.63 -9.02
C ASN A 223 1.98 -8.96 -9.57
N HIS A 224 1.52 -8.16 -10.53
CA HIS A 224 0.21 -8.33 -11.14
C HIS A 224 0.14 -9.61 -11.99
N ARG A 225 1.19 -9.88 -12.78
CA ARG A 225 1.27 -11.08 -13.62
C ARG A 225 1.87 -12.30 -12.92
N GLY A 226 2.45 -12.14 -11.73
CA GLY A 226 3.19 -13.19 -11.03
C GLY A 226 4.42 -13.68 -11.80
N ARG A 227 5.10 -12.82 -12.57
CA ARG A 227 6.22 -13.20 -13.45
C ARG A 227 7.52 -12.53 -13.08
N VAL A 228 8.62 -13.27 -13.15
CA VAL A 228 9.97 -12.69 -13.02
C VAL A 228 10.29 -11.85 -14.26
N ILE A 229 10.82 -10.66 -14.02
CA ILE A 229 11.34 -9.75 -15.03
C ILE A 229 12.87 -9.85 -15.01
N ALA A 230 13.47 -10.27 -16.12
CA ALA A 230 14.92 -10.32 -16.28
C ALA A 230 15.39 -9.45 -17.45
N GLY A 231 16.42 -8.63 -17.22
CA GLY A 231 17.07 -7.85 -18.27
C GLY A 231 17.53 -6.47 -17.82
N LEU A 232 17.77 -5.58 -18.80
CA LEU A 232 18.24 -4.23 -18.52
C LEU A 232 17.26 -3.45 -17.63
N PRO A 233 17.75 -2.51 -16.79
CA PRO A 233 16.92 -1.73 -15.86
C PRO A 233 15.69 -1.07 -16.52
N GLY A 234 15.78 -0.70 -17.79
CA GLY A 234 14.66 -0.12 -18.55
C GLY A 234 13.43 -1.03 -18.67
N LYS A 235 13.63 -2.36 -18.79
CA LYS A 235 12.51 -3.32 -18.82
C LYS A 235 11.76 -3.37 -17.49
N ILE A 236 12.50 -3.35 -16.39
CA ILE A 236 11.93 -3.35 -15.03
C ILE A 236 11.16 -2.05 -14.79
N ARG A 237 11.75 -0.90 -15.11
CA ARG A 237 11.07 0.41 -15.01
C ARG A 237 9.77 0.45 -15.80
N LYS A 238 9.78 -0.07 -17.03
CA LYS A 238 8.56 -0.16 -17.85
C LYS A 238 7.48 -1.02 -17.18
N SER A 239 7.84 -2.20 -16.67
CA SER A 239 6.87 -3.05 -15.98
C SER A 239 6.33 -2.41 -14.69
N PHE A 240 7.17 -1.75 -13.89
CA PHE A 240 6.70 -1.09 -12.67
C PHE A 240 5.78 0.09 -13.00
N ALA A 241 6.11 0.87 -14.03
CA ALA A 241 5.21 1.92 -14.52
C ALA A 241 3.89 1.36 -15.04
N GLU A 242 3.89 0.25 -15.77
CA GLU A 242 2.68 -0.43 -16.26
C GLU A 242 1.81 -0.97 -15.11
N GLN A 243 2.43 -1.47 -14.04
CA GLN A 243 1.74 -1.94 -12.84
C GLN A 243 1.03 -0.79 -12.12
N LEU A 244 1.72 0.32 -11.85
CA LEU A 244 1.10 1.50 -11.23
C LEU A 244 0.03 2.15 -12.14
N ALA A 245 0.20 2.08 -13.47
CA ALA A 245 -0.81 2.53 -14.42
C ALA A 245 -2.12 1.73 -14.35
N LEU A 246 -2.10 0.48 -13.85
CA LEU A 246 -3.32 -0.30 -13.66
C LEU A 246 -4.24 0.33 -12.61
N PHE A 247 -3.70 0.98 -11.59
CA PHE A 247 -4.52 1.64 -10.58
C PHE A 247 -5.27 2.84 -11.14
N ARG A 248 -4.62 3.67 -11.96
CA ARG A 248 -5.28 4.78 -12.66
C ARG A 248 -6.37 4.29 -13.60
N ARG A 249 -6.08 3.27 -14.41
CA ARG A 249 -7.08 2.66 -15.29
C ARG A 249 -8.24 2.06 -14.49
N GLY A 250 -7.94 1.34 -13.41
CA GLY A 250 -8.94 0.75 -12.53
C GLY A 250 -9.85 1.78 -11.86
N ALA A 251 -9.29 2.89 -11.37
CA ALA A 251 -10.06 4.00 -10.84
C ALA A 251 -10.95 4.63 -11.91
N GLY A 252 -10.45 4.83 -13.14
CA GLY A 252 -11.25 5.31 -14.26
C GLY A 252 -12.42 4.39 -14.61
N GLU A 253 -12.13 3.10 -14.82
CA GLU A 253 -13.10 2.09 -15.25
C GLU A 253 -14.14 1.71 -14.18
N ARG A 254 -13.80 1.87 -12.90
CA ARG A 254 -14.61 1.33 -11.80
C ARG A 254 -15.09 2.36 -10.79
N LEU A 255 -14.42 3.51 -10.66
CA LEU A 255 -14.76 4.56 -9.68
C LEU A 255 -15.15 5.89 -10.32
N GLY A 256 -15.06 6.05 -11.65
CA GLY A 256 -15.43 7.29 -12.34
C GLY A 256 -14.32 8.34 -12.34
N ASP A 257 -13.08 7.93 -12.64
CA ASP A 257 -11.89 8.81 -12.77
C ASP A 257 -11.56 9.62 -11.51
N VAL A 258 -11.77 9.03 -10.33
CA VAL A 258 -11.39 9.62 -9.05
C VAL A 258 -9.87 9.74 -8.89
N PRO A 259 -9.36 10.65 -8.03
CA PRO A 259 -7.94 10.75 -7.73
C PRO A 259 -7.35 9.42 -7.23
N VAL A 260 -6.09 9.16 -7.60
CA VAL A 260 -5.33 8.00 -7.11
C VAL A 260 -4.12 8.48 -6.33
N VAL A 261 -4.04 8.08 -5.07
CA VAL A 261 -2.88 8.33 -4.20
C VAL A 261 -2.27 6.99 -3.87
N LEU A 262 -0.97 6.80 -4.11
CA LEU A 262 -0.32 5.56 -3.70
C LEU A 262 -0.16 5.58 -2.17
N GLY A 263 -1.08 4.91 -1.47
CA GLY A 263 -1.20 4.95 -0.01
C GLY A 263 0.08 4.48 0.68
N GLU A 264 0.69 3.43 0.15
CA GLU A 264 1.95 2.91 0.67
C GLU A 264 2.86 2.35 -0.42
N PHE A 265 4.14 2.64 -0.26
CA PHE A 265 5.26 1.98 -0.93
C PHE A 265 6.52 2.13 -0.07
N GLY A 266 7.53 1.31 -0.31
CA GLY A 266 8.79 1.45 0.43
C GLY A 266 9.79 0.34 0.12
N VAL A 267 10.92 0.40 0.81
CA VAL A 267 11.94 -0.65 0.78
C VAL A 267 12.47 -0.85 2.21
N PRO A 268 12.77 -2.10 2.61
CA PRO A 268 13.47 -2.31 3.86
C PRO A 268 14.91 -1.78 3.74
N PHE A 269 15.49 -1.34 4.86
CA PHE A 269 16.86 -0.84 4.93
C PHE A 269 17.86 -1.92 5.38
N ASP A 270 17.38 -3.04 5.91
CA ASP A 270 18.20 -4.17 6.35
C ASP A 270 18.62 -5.14 5.21
N LEU A 271 18.61 -4.63 3.97
CA LEU A 271 18.89 -5.34 2.71
C LEU A 271 20.37 -5.71 2.48
N PRO A 272 20.62 -6.93 1.96
CA PRO A 272 20.36 -8.16 2.70
C PRO A 272 21.21 -8.21 3.97
N ASP A 273 20.68 -8.88 4.99
CA ASP A 273 21.39 -9.24 6.22
C ASP A 273 22.00 -8.04 6.95
N ARG A 274 21.40 -6.84 6.91
CA ARG A 274 21.92 -5.62 7.55
C ARG A 274 23.31 -5.18 7.05
N THR A 275 23.67 -5.57 5.83
CA THR A 275 24.99 -5.27 5.25
C THR A 275 25.24 -3.77 5.11
N ALA A 276 24.20 -3.00 4.80
CA ALA A 276 24.27 -1.56 4.70
C ALA A 276 24.73 -0.92 6.03
N TYR A 277 24.27 -1.43 7.17
CA TYR A 277 24.63 -0.90 8.50
C TYR A 277 26.07 -1.22 8.87
N ARG A 278 26.51 -2.47 8.68
CA ARG A 278 27.90 -2.87 8.94
C ARG A 278 28.92 -2.06 8.13
N ARG A 279 28.54 -1.62 6.93
CA ARG A 279 29.39 -0.85 6.02
C ARG A 279 29.19 0.65 6.08
N GLY A 280 28.16 1.13 6.79
CA GLY A 280 27.73 2.54 6.73
C GLY A 280 27.33 3.01 5.33
N ASP A 281 26.79 2.13 4.48
CA ASP A 281 26.52 2.41 3.07
C ASP A 281 25.06 2.09 2.68
N LEU A 282 24.24 3.13 2.55
CA LEU A 282 22.82 3.05 2.19
C LEU A 282 22.56 3.14 0.68
N ARG A 283 23.58 3.04 -0.19
CA ARG A 283 23.41 3.18 -1.66
C ARG A 283 22.55 2.09 -2.30
N VAL A 284 22.44 0.91 -1.68
CA VAL A 284 21.60 -0.19 -2.18
C VAL A 284 20.12 0.09 -1.94
N PRO A 285 19.65 0.32 -0.70
CA PRO A 285 18.26 0.72 -0.47
C PRO A 285 17.91 2.03 -1.20
N GLU A 286 18.85 2.98 -1.33
CA GLU A 286 18.64 4.20 -2.13
C GLU A 286 18.30 3.90 -3.59
N ARG A 287 19.04 3.00 -4.25
CA ARG A 287 18.74 2.59 -5.64
C ARG A 287 17.43 1.83 -5.77
N ALA A 288 17.10 1.01 -4.76
CA ALA A 288 15.84 0.28 -4.74
C ALA A 288 14.66 1.23 -4.61
N LEU A 289 14.75 2.21 -3.71
CA LEU A 289 13.73 3.23 -3.48
C LEU A 289 13.57 4.15 -4.71
N ASP A 290 14.68 4.59 -5.30
CA ASP A 290 14.68 5.39 -6.54
C ASP A 290 13.97 4.67 -7.70
N ARG A 291 14.11 3.34 -7.81
CA ARG A 291 13.39 2.54 -8.81
C ARG A 291 11.88 2.61 -8.62
N SER A 292 11.37 2.60 -7.39
CA SER A 292 9.94 2.77 -7.10
C SER A 292 9.46 4.17 -7.45
N PHE A 293 10.20 5.22 -7.04
CA PHE A 293 9.85 6.60 -7.36
C PHE A 293 9.77 6.86 -8.87
N GLN A 294 10.65 6.28 -9.67
CA GLN A 294 10.58 6.44 -11.14
C GLN A 294 9.27 5.89 -11.74
N ALA A 295 8.68 4.84 -11.14
CA ALA A 295 7.40 4.32 -11.57
C ALA A 295 6.23 5.23 -11.13
N ILE A 296 6.32 5.82 -9.94
CA ILE A 296 5.38 6.81 -9.40
C ILE A 296 5.35 8.05 -10.30
N GLU A 297 6.51 8.60 -10.63
CA GLU A 297 6.66 9.77 -11.52
C GLU A 297 6.14 9.50 -12.93
N ALA A 298 6.41 8.31 -13.48
CA ALA A 298 5.92 7.92 -14.79
C ALA A 298 4.37 7.90 -14.87
N ASN A 299 3.69 7.84 -13.73
CA ASN A 299 2.24 7.84 -13.62
C ASN A 299 1.67 9.13 -13.01
N LEU A 300 2.52 10.10 -12.64
CA LEU A 300 2.10 11.34 -11.95
C LEU A 300 1.26 11.06 -10.69
N LEU A 301 1.64 10.02 -9.93
CA LEU A 301 0.92 9.65 -8.71
C LEU A 301 1.46 10.46 -7.52
N ASP A 302 0.54 10.92 -6.68
CA ASP A 302 0.86 11.25 -5.29
C ASP A 302 1.17 9.96 -4.53
N SER A 303 1.95 10.04 -3.46
CA SER A 303 2.36 8.84 -2.72
C SER A 303 2.71 9.12 -1.27
N ALA A 304 2.50 8.13 -0.39
CA ALA A 304 3.02 8.11 0.97
C ALA A 304 4.04 6.97 1.13
N LEU A 305 5.26 7.33 1.54
CA LEU A 305 6.38 6.41 1.72
C LEU A 305 6.28 5.76 3.10
N TRP A 306 6.18 4.43 3.12
CA TRP A 306 6.23 3.61 4.32
C TRP A 306 7.69 3.46 4.79
N ASN A 307 8.08 3.99 5.95
CA ASN A 307 7.31 4.88 6.84
C ASN A 307 8.22 5.93 7.48
N TYR A 308 7.72 6.66 8.49
CA TYR A 308 8.56 7.46 9.38
C TYR A 308 8.27 7.04 10.82
N ALA A 309 9.23 6.39 11.45
CA ALA A 309 9.18 6.02 12.87
C ALA A 309 10.31 6.74 13.63
N ALA A 310 9.94 7.70 14.48
CA ALA A 310 10.89 8.55 15.20
C ALA A 310 11.76 7.80 16.24
N ASP A 311 11.41 6.56 16.57
CA ASP A 311 12.07 5.67 17.51
C ASP A 311 12.73 4.44 16.84
N ASN A 312 12.75 4.41 15.50
CA ASN A 312 13.39 3.36 14.72
C ASN A 312 14.88 3.24 15.06
N THR A 313 15.37 2.01 15.17
CA THR A 313 16.80 1.69 15.28
C THR A 313 17.20 0.63 14.25
N ASN A 314 18.49 0.53 13.93
CA ASN A 314 19.02 -0.49 13.02
C ASN A 314 18.92 -1.91 13.61
N ASP A 315 18.80 -2.01 14.94
CA ASP A 315 18.72 -3.30 15.62
C ASP A 315 17.30 -3.90 15.58
N ARG A 316 16.27 -3.05 15.77
CA ARG A 316 14.89 -3.51 15.91
C ARG A 316 13.97 -3.08 14.78
N GLY A 317 14.40 -2.19 13.89
CA GLY A 317 13.49 -1.51 12.97
C GLY A 317 12.60 -0.56 13.74
N ASP A 318 11.35 -0.42 13.30
CA ASP A 318 10.29 0.17 14.08
C ASP A 318 10.03 -0.66 15.34
N ARG A 319 9.56 -0.01 16.39
CA ARG A 319 9.35 -0.66 17.70
C ARG A 319 7.94 -1.20 17.87
N TRP A 320 7.21 -1.31 16.76
CA TRP A 320 5.84 -1.76 16.73
C TRP A 320 5.75 -3.22 16.28
N ASN A 321 6.20 -3.53 15.07
CA ASN A 321 6.17 -4.89 14.52
C ASN A 321 7.55 -5.39 14.06
N GLY A 322 8.59 -4.56 14.20
CA GLY A 322 9.98 -4.90 13.91
C GLY A 322 10.36 -4.73 12.44
N GLU A 323 9.57 -3.99 11.68
CA GLU A 323 9.86 -3.66 10.29
C GLU A 323 10.95 -2.60 10.17
N ASP A 324 11.87 -2.76 9.22
CA ASP A 324 12.97 -1.81 9.04
C ASP A 324 12.79 -0.96 7.77
N LEU A 325 11.62 -0.35 7.61
CA LEU A 325 11.25 0.42 6.41
C LEU A 325 11.30 1.94 6.62
N SER A 326 11.43 2.43 7.85
CA SER A 326 11.40 3.87 8.15
C SER A 326 12.42 4.67 7.35
N ILE A 327 12.11 5.86 6.87
CA ILE A 327 13.11 6.74 6.25
C ILE A 327 14.04 7.37 7.28
N PHE A 328 13.82 7.12 8.56
CA PHE A 328 14.59 7.66 9.67
C PHE A 328 15.08 6.53 10.60
N SER A 329 16.26 6.69 11.16
CA SER A 329 16.78 5.87 12.26
C SER A 329 17.61 6.72 13.21
N ARG A 330 17.44 6.50 14.52
CA ARG A 330 18.27 7.17 15.54
C ARG A 330 19.75 6.86 15.38
N ASP A 331 20.07 5.66 14.89
CA ASP A 331 21.45 5.23 14.67
C ASP A 331 22.11 5.92 13.47
N GLN A 332 21.35 6.68 12.66
CA GLN A 332 21.87 7.52 11.58
C GLN A 332 21.92 9.00 11.96
N GLN A 333 21.45 9.36 13.16
CA GLN A 333 21.36 10.75 13.61
C GLN A 333 22.65 11.17 14.30
N THR A 334 23.63 11.60 13.51
CA THR A 334 24.93 12.08 14.01
C THR A 334 24.89 13.53 14.49
N THR A 335 23.96 14.34 13.98
CA THR A 335 23.84 15.78 14.26
C THR A 335 22.36 16.14 14.46
N PRO A 336 21.81 16.06 15.69
CA PRO A 336 20.38 16.23 15.93
C PRO A 336 19.77 17.56 15.46
N ALA A 337 20.58 18.62 15.34
CA ALA A 337 20.15 19.93 14.85
C ALA A 337 20.05 20.02 13.32
N ASP A 338 20.67 19.08 12.58
CA ASP A 338 20.52 18.98 11.13
C ASP A 338 19.24 18.22 10.79
N LEU A 339 18.35 18.89 10.05
CA LEU A 339 17.07 18.35 9.58
C LEU A 339 17.22 17.00 8.85
N ASN A 340 18.33 16.81 8.14
CA ASN A 340 18.57 15.59 7.35
C ASN A 340 19.26 14.49 8.17
N SER A 341 19.69 14.77 9.41
CA SER A 341 20.39 13.80 10.24
C SER A 341 19.45 12.72 10.75
N GLY A 342 19.86 11.46 10.63
CA GLY A 342 19.00 10.30 10.89
C GLY A 342 18.27 9.80 9.66
N GLY A 343 18.26 10.56 8.56
CA GLY A 343 17.61 10.16 7.33
C GLY A 343 18.32 9.01 6.62
N ARG A 344 17.51 8.16 5.98
CA ARG A 344 17.93 6.97 5.24
C ARG A 344 17.48 7.11 3.79
N ALA A 345 18.42 6.92 2.85
CA ALA A 345 18.18 7.10 1.41
C ALA A 345 17.56 8.45 1.02
N LEU A 346 17.86 9.54 1.75
CA LEU A 346 17.29 10.86 1.49
C LEU A 346 17.56 11.37 0.07
N ARG A 347 18.67 10.97 -0.57
CA ARG A 347 18.94 11.35 -1.98
C ARG A 347 17.89 10.79 -2.94
N ALA A 348 17.28 9.64 -2.62
CA ALA A 348 16.18 9.09 -3.38
C ALA A 348 14.82 9.62 -2.91
N ALA A 349 14.62 9.85 -1.60
CA ALA A 349 13.33 10.24 -1.03
C ALA A 349 13.02 11.74 -1.14
N VAL A 350 13.99 12.62 -0.92
CA VAL A 350 13.80 14.08 -0.92
C VAL A 350 14.07 14.60 -2.33
N ARG A 351 13.01 14.69 -3.12
CA ARG A 351 13.06 14.97 -4.57
C ARG A 351 12.41 16.33 -4.86
N PRO A 352 12.82 17.04 -5.92
CA PRO A 352 12.05 18.18 -6.40
C PRO A 352 10.71 17.68 -6.96
N TYR A 353 9.62 18.39 -6.68
CA TYR A 353 8.28 18.02 -7.19
C TYR A 353 7.33 19.23 -7.21
N PRO A 354 6.35 19.26 -8.13
CA PRO A 354 5.30 20.29 -8.11
C PRO A 354 4.36 20.05 -6.93
N ARG A 355 4.38 20.95 -5.94
CA ARG A 355 3.45 20.94 -4.80
C ARG A 355 2.05 21.41 -5.19
N ALA A 356 1.97 22.32 -6.17
CA ALA A 356 0.73 22.78 -6.78
C ALA A 356 1.01 23.14 -8.24
N THR A 357 0.17 22.68 -9.17
CA THR A 357 0.32 22.98 -10.61
C THR A 357 -0.85 23.86 -11.06
N ALA A 358 -0.55 24.98 -11.71
CA ALA A 358 -1.53 25.85 -12.34
C ALA A 358 -1.98 25.28 -13.69
N GLY A 359 -2.54 24.08 -13.68
CA GLY A 359 -2.97 23.35 -14.87
C GLY A 359 -2.78 21.84 -14.74
N GLN A 360 -2.76 21.14 -15.89
CA GLN A 360 -2.70 19.69 -15.93
C GLN A 360 -1.28 19.19 -16.14
N ALA A 361 -0.72 18.51 -15.13
CA ALA A 361 0.56 17.82 -15.24
C ALA A 361 0.56 16.79 -16.38
N ARG A 362 1.66 16.76 -17.15
CA ARG A 362 1.87 15.87 -18.30
C ARG A 362 3.04 14.93 -18.11
N ARG A 363 4.12 15.40 -17.50
CA ARG A 363 5.33 14.61 -17.28
C ARG A 363 6.06 15.06 -16.04
N LEU A 364 6.59 14.11 -15.28
CA LEU A 364 7.46 14.33 -14.13
C LEU A 364 8.61 13.34 -14.20
N ARG A 365 9.83 13.80 -13.89
CA ARG A 365 11.00 12.93 -13.76
C ARG A 365 12.06 13.58 -12.92
N PHE A 366 12.66 12.81 -12.01
CA PHE A 366 13.87 13.18 -11.31
C PHE A 366 14.90 12.04 -11.33
N ASP A 367 16.16 12.38 -11.63
CA ASP A 367 17.29 11.48 -11.51
C ASP A 367 18.23 11.93 -10.37
N PRO A 368 18.30 11.20 -9.25
CA PRO A 368 19.12 11.59 -8.09
C PRO A 368 20.64 11.45 -8.32
N ARG A 369 21.07 10.79 -9.41
CA ARG A 369 22.50 10.69 -9.76
C ARG A 369 22.97 11.95 -10.47
N SER A 370 22.26 12.35 -11.52
CA SER A 370 22.57 13.57 -12.27
C SER A 370 21.96 14.84 -11.63
N ARG A 371 21.06 14.67 -10.67
CA ARG A 371 20.26 15.72 -10.01
C ARG A 371 19.45 16.55 -10.99
N ARG A 372 19.01 15.92 -12.08
CA ARG A 372 18.20 16.55 -13.12
C ARG A 372 16.73 16.26 -12.89
N PHE A 373 15.96 17.33 -12.75
CA PHE A 373 14.50 17.34 -12.67
C PHE A 373 13.91 17.85 -13.99
N GLU A 374 12.84 17.23 -14.45
CA GLU A 374 12.07 17.65 -15.62
C GLU A 374 10.58 17.54 -15.30
N PHE A 375 9.85 18.63 -15.53
CA PHE A 375 8.40 18.71 -15.33
C PHE A 375 7.74 19.39 -16.53
N SER A 376 6.64 18.85 -17.02
CA SER A 376 5.81 19.51 -18.02
C SER A 376 4.32 19.47 -17.67
N PHE A 377 3.61 20.52 -18.05
CA PHE A 377 2.18 20.69 -17.79
C PHE A 377 1.53 21.59 -18.84
N ILE A 378 0.22 21.42 -19.01
CA ILE A 378 -0.62 22.33 -19.81
C ILE A 378 -1.26 23.33 -18.86
N PRO A 379 -0.98 24.65 -18.98
CA PRO A 379 -1.58 25.66 -18.12
C PRO A 379 -3.10 25.69 -18.22
N ASP A 380 -3.75 25.98 -17.09
CA ASP A 380 -5.15 26.40 -17.09
C ASP A 380 -5.19 27.93 -17.07
N PRO A 381 -5.70 28.59 -18.13
CA PRO A 381 -5.70 30.05 -18.22
C PRO A 381 -6.61 30.73 -17.18
N GLN A 382 -7.47 29.98 -16.48
CA GLN A 382 -8.28 30.51 -15.39
C GLN A 382 -7.50 30.63 -14.07
N LEU A 383 -6.35 29.96 -13.96
CA LEU A 383 -5.52 29.97 -12.75
C LEU A 383 -4.43 31.04 -12.85
N VAL A 384 -4.60 32.11 -12.07
CA VAL A 384 -3.60 33.20 -11.96
C VAL A 384 -2.48 32.90 -10.97
N ALA A 385 -2.66 31.90 -10.09
CA ALA A 385 -1.66 31.47 -9.14
C ALA A 385 -0.49 30.77 -9.86
N PRO A 386 0.76 30.88 -9.36
CA PRO A 386 1.88 30.18 -9.96
C PRO A 386 1.78 28.67 -9.77
N THR A 387 2.47 27.94 -10.63
CA THR A 387 2.92 26.59 -10.31
C THR A 387 4.00 26.68 -9.23
N GLU A 388 3.85 25.93 -8.15
CA GLU A 388 4.76 25.88 -7.01
C GLU A 388 5.53 24.56 -7.00
N ILE A 389 6.86 24.62 -7.08
CA ILE A 389 7.75 23.47 -7.13
C ILE A 389 8.66 23.48 -5.91
N PHE A 390 8.64 22.41 -5.13
CA PHE A 390 9.63 22.18 -4.09
C PHE A 390 10.98 21.88 -4.75
N VAL A 391 12.04 22.59 -4.35
CA VAL A 391 13.40 22.40 -4.87
C VAL A 391 14.36 22.21 -3.69
N PRO A 392 14.67 20.96 -3.30
CA PRO A 392 15.40 20.68 -2.08
C PRO A 392 16.87 21.07 -2.12
N ASP A 393 17.32 21.80 -1.10
CA ASP A 393 18.74 22.14 -0.92
C ASP A 393 19.61 20.91 -0.72
N LEU A 394 19.06 19.82 -0.20
CA LEU A 394 19.73 18.51 -0.14
C LEU A 394 20.24 18.07 -1.52
N GLN A 395 19.47 18.34 -2.58
CA GLN A 395 19.87 18.01 -3.95
C GLN A 395 20.76 19.11 -4.54
N TYR A 396 20.52 20.37 -4.18
CA TYR A 396 21.15 21.54 -4.79
C TYR A 396 21.90 22.41 -3.76
N PRO A 397 22.91 21.89 -3.04
CA PRO A 397 23.55 22.62 -1.95
C PRO A 397 24.33 23.85 -2.43
N GLN A 398 24.75 23.87 -3.70
CA GLN A 398 25.48 24.96 -4.33
C GLN A 398 24.60 25.86 -5.21
N GLY A 399 23.28 25.69 -5.15
CA GLY A 399 22.33 26.31 -6.09
C GLY A 399 21.95 25.37 -7.22
N TYR A 400 21.11 25.91 -8.11
CA TYR A 400 20.58 25.22 -9.28
C TYR A 400 20.34 26.21 -10.43
N ARG A 401 20.24 25.67 -11.65
CA ARG A 401 19.80 26.38 -12.85
C ARG A 401 18.38 25.97 -13.20
N VAL A 402 17.59 26.93 -13.68
CA VAL A 402 16.22 26.69 -14.17
C VAL A 402 16.19 27.01 -15.66
N GLU A 403 15.84 26.02 -16.47
CA GLU A 403 15.52 26.20 -17.88
C GLU A 403 14.01 26.06 -18.05
N ALA A 404 13.35 27.11 -18.54
CA ALA A 404 11.92 27.10 -18.83
C ALA A 404 11.69 27.25 -20.34
N SER A 405 10.70 26.54 -20.90
CA SER A 405 10.33 26.68 -22.31
C SER A 405 9.70 28.05 -22.64
N GLY A 406 9.29 28.81 -21.63
CA GLY A 406 8.66 30.13 -21.70
C GLY A 406 8.31 30.61 -20.30
N GLY A 407 7.52 31.68 -20.17
CA GLY A 407 7.08 32.20 -18.87
C GLY A 407 8.18 32.82 -18.01
N THR A 408 7.85 33.10 -16.76
CA THR A 408 8.76 33.67 -15.75
C THR A 408 8.78 32.82 -14.49
N TRP A 409 9.86 32.91 -13.72
CA TRP A 409 9.98 32.19 -12.45
C TRP A 409 10.67 33.02 -11.39
N GLN A 410 10.41 32.67 -10.14
CA GLN A 410 11.05 33.23 -8.95
C GLN A 410 11.43 32.10 -8.00
N ALA A 411 12.68 32.09 -7.58
CA ALA A 411 13.20 31.14 -6.59
C ALA A 411 13.25 31.78 -5.21
N ASP A 412 12.79 31.06 -4.21
CA ASP A 412 12.97 31.31 -2.79
C ASP A 412 13.77 30.13 -2.22
N ARG A 413 15.07 30.35 -2.02
CA ARG A 413 16.01 29.30 -1.58
C ARG A 413 15.75 28.89 -0.13
N ASP A 414 15.47 29.85 0.74
CA ASP A 414 15.22 29.59 2.16
C ASP A 414 13.94 28.78 2.37
N ALA A 415 12.91 29.05 1.55
CA ALA A 415 11.68 28.25 1.54
C ALA A 415 11.78 26.96 0.69
N GLN A 416 12.92 26.70 0.03
CA GLN A 416 13.11 25.62 -0.94
C GLN A 416 11.99 25.55 -2.00
N LEU A 417 11.60 26.71 -2.55
CA LEU A 417 10.42 26.87 -3.37
C LEU A 417 10.73 27.64 -4.67
N LEU A 418 10.31 27.09 -5.80
CA LEU A 418 10.32 27.75 -7.11
C LEU A 418 8.88 28.02 -7.54
N ARG A 419 8.55 29.30 -7.81
CA ARG A 419 7.27 29.73 -8.37
C ARG A 419 7.43 29.98 -9.85
N TYR A 420 6.50 29.48 -10.66
CA TYR A 420 6.53 29.59 -12.11
C TYR A 420 5.19 30.09 -12.65
N TRP A 421 5.25 31.13 -13.48
CA TRP A 421 4.13 31.69 -14.23
C TRP A 421 4.30 31.35 -15.71
N PRO A 422 3.44 30.50 -16.30
CA PRO A 422 3.50 30.21 -17.72
C PRO A 422 3.16 31.45 -18.56
N SER A 423 3.73 31.55 -19.76
CA SER A 423 3.34 32.55 -20.77
C SER A 423 2.30 31.99 -21.74
N ASP A 424 1.50 32.86 -22.36
CA ASP A 424 0.44 32.45 -23.30
C ASP A 424 0.97 31.95 -24.67
N GLU A 425 2.27 32.06 -24.90
CA GLU A 425 2.92 31.73 -26.17
C GLU A 425 3.01 30.22 -26.44
N ARG A 426 2.79 29.38 -25.42
CA ARG A 426 2.93 27.93 -25.54
C ARG A 426 1.75 27.19 -24.92
N ARG A 427 1.35 26.12 -25.60
CA ARG A 427 0.31 25.20 -25.11
C ARG A 427 0.79 24.32 -23.96
N GLU A 428 2.06 23.92 -23.99
CA GLU A 428 2.68 23.08 -22.95
C GLU A 428 3.97 23.73 -22.49
N HIS A 429 4.16 23.79 -21.18
CA HIS A 429 5.34 24.35 -20.55
C HIS A 429 6.21 23.24 -19.99
N THR A 430 7.52 23.37 -20.15
CA THR A 430 8.52 22.47 -19.58
C THR A 430 9.50 23.26 -18.72
N LEU A 431 9.76 22.73 -17.52
CA LEU A 431 10.77 23.20 -16.59
C LEU A 431 11.83 22.12 -16.41
N ARG A 432 13.10 22.52 -16.47
CA ARG A 432 14.23 21.65 -16.13
C ARG A 432 15.07 22.32 -15.05
N ILE A 433 15.38 21.56 -14.00
CA ILE A 433 16.22 22.00 -12.90
C ILE A 433 17.44 21.10 -12.83
N SER A 434 18.63 21.69 -12.75
CA SER A 434 19.92 20.99 -12.71
C SER A 434 20.91 21.75 -11.82
N PRO A 435 22.00 21.09 -11.36
CA PRO A 435 23.06 21.75 -10.62
C PRO A 435 23.74 22.90 -11.39
#